data_AF-K1RPR6-F1
#
_entry.id   AF-K1RPR6-F1
#
_cell.length_a   1.000
_cell.length_b   1.000
_cell.length_c   1.000
_cell.angle_alpha   90.00
_cell.angle_beta   90.00
_cell.angle_gamma   90.00
#
_symmetry.space_group_name_H-M   'P 1'
#
loop_
_entity.id
_entity.type
_entity.pdbx_description
1 polymer ?
#
loop_
_entity_poly.entity_id
_entity_poly.type
_entity_poly.pdbx_seq_one_letter_code
_entity_poly.pdbx_strand_id
1 'polypeptide(L)'
;MWTGVEYEVAVNLIYSGCVEEGLTVVKSIRDRYDGYKRNPFSEIESGHHYCRAMASWGVLNALLGLQSDMYRGTLSFHPAIEGEMSSFFICGKAWGIYSQKEENGKMCKHIDVLYGTLDDIHVQE
;
A
#
# COMPACT_ATOMS: atom_id res chain seq x y z
N MET A 1 5.16 22.19 -5.61
CA MET A 1 4.95 20.90 -6.31
C MET A 1 4.14 20.02 -5.37
N TRP A 2 3.09 19.35 -5.83
CA TRP A 2 2.04 18.80 -4.96
C TRP A 2 2.10 17.27 -4.85
N THR A 3 3.11 16.77 -4.14
CA THR A 3 3.35 15.32 -4.00
C THR A 3 2.16 14.57 -3.42
N GLY A 4 1.42 15.16 -2.48
CA GLY A 4 0.24 14.52 -1.92
C GLY A 4 -0.85 14.24 -2.96
N VAL A 5 -1.09 15.18 -3.87
CA VAL A 5 -2.07 15.00 -4.95
C VAL A 5 -1.57 14.00 -5.98
N GLU A 6 -0.27 14.02 -6.30
CA GLU A 6 0.34 13.05 -7.21
C GLU A 6 0.22 11.61 -6.66
N TYR A 7 0.41 11.43 -5.35
CA TYR A 7 0.17 10.13 -4.71
C TYR A 7 -1.29 9.70 -4.76
N GLU A 8 -2.24 10.61 -4.51
CA GLU A 8 -3.67 10.31 -4.64
C GLU A 8 -4.05 9.89 -6.06
N VAL A 9 -3.50 10.57 -7.08
CA VAL A 9 -3.66 10.17 -8.49
C VAL A 9 -3.09 8.78 -8.73
N ALA A 10 -1.88 8.48 -8.24
CA ALA A 10 -1.27 7.17 -8.37
C ALA A 10 -2.13 6.06 -7.72
N VAL A 11 -2.67 6.32 -6.53
CA VAL A 11 -3.57 5.41 -5.81
C VAL A 11 -4.82 5.11 -6.63
N ASN A 12 -5.48 6.15 -7.17
CA ASN A 12 -6.68 5.98 -7.98
C ASN A 12 -6.39 5.25 -9.30
N LEU A 13 -5.22 5.47 -9.92
CA LEU A 13 -4.77 4.71 -11.08
C LEU A 13 -4.64 3.22 -10.74
N ILE A 14 -3.98 2.87 -9.63
CA ILE A 14 -3.81 1.48 -9.19
C ILE A 14 -5.18 0.83 -8.91
N TYR A 15 -6.07 1.50 -8.18
CA TYR A 15 -7.43 0.99 -7.93
C TYR A 15 -8.26 0.84 -9.22
N SER A 16 -7.95 1.60 -10.27
CA SER A 16 -8.61 1.50 -11.58
C SER A 16 -7.97 0.45 -12.50
N GLY A 17 -6.94 -0.26 -12.04
CA GLY A 17 -6.21 -1.26 -12.83
C GLY A 17 -5.07 -0.69 -13.69
N CYS A 18 -4.80 0.61 -13.62
CA CYS A 18 -3.69 1.28 -14.30
C CYS A 18 -2.42 1.26 -13.44
N VAL A 19 -1.94 0.06 -13.12
CA VAL A 19 -0.85 -0.15 -12.14
C VAL A 19 0.46 0.48 -12.60
N GLU A 20 0.85 0.26 -13.86
CA GLU A 20 2.10 0.78 -14.41
C GLU A 20 2.14 2.31 -14.47
N GLU A 21 1.02 2.95 -14.84
CA GLU A 21 0.88 4.40 -14.82
C GLU A 21 0.97 4.95 -13.39
N GLY A 22 0.31 4.30 -12.44
CA GLY A 22 0.38 4.65 -11.02
C GLY A 22 1.81 4.58 -10.49
N LEU A 23 2.52 3.47 -10.77
CA LEU A 23 3.94 3.30 -10.39
C LEU A 23 4.86 4.30 -11.08
N THR A 24 4.56 4.68 -12.33
CA THR A 24 5.31 5.72 -13.05
C THR A 24 5.20 7.08 -12.35
N VAL A 25 4.01 7.44 -11.87
CA VAL A 25 3.81 8.66 -11.07
C VAL A 25 4.61 8.59 -9.77
N VAL A 26 4.52 7.46 -9.04
CA VAL A 26 5.31 7.25 -7.80
C VAL A 26 6.80 7.41 -8.07
N LYS A 27 7.32 6.78 -9.12
CA LYS A 27 8.73 6.89 -9.51
C LYS A 27 9.12 8.35 -9.81
N SER A 28 8.29 9.08 -10.56
CA SER A 28 8.54 10.50 -10.85
C SER A 28 8.65 11.35 -9.57
N ILE A 29 7.82 11.08 -8.56
CA ILE A 29 7.95 11.72 -7.24
C ILE A 29 9.29 11.36 -6.61
N ARG A 30 9.62 10.07 -6.51
CA ARG A 30 10.84 9.59 -5.85
C ARG A 30 12.12 10.09 -6.54
N ASP A 31 12.13 10.20 -7.86
CA ASP A 31 13.27 10.73 -8.62
C ASP A 31 13.55 12.22 -8.34
N ARG A 32 12.58 12.97 -7.80
CA ARG A 32 12.77 14.36 -7.35
C ARG A 32 13.35 14.46 -5.95
N TYR A 33 13.23 13.39 -5.16
CA TYR A 33 13.65 13.21 -3.77
C TYR A 33 14.62 12.03 -3.65
N ASP A 34 15.61 11.98 -4.54
CA ASP A 34 16.61 10.91 -4.66
C ASP A 34 17.77 11.01 -3.66
N GLY A 35 17.77 12.03 -2.79
CA GLY A 35 18.86 12.32 -1.85
C GLY A 35 20.00 13.14 -2.41
N TYR A 36 20.12 13.26 -3.73
CA TYR A 36 21.06 14.19 -4.37
C TYR A 36 20.39 15.54 -4.67
N LYS A 37 19.19 15.51 -5.27
CA LYS A 37 18.40 16.69 -5.62
C LYS A 37 17.69 17.27 -4.39
N ARG A 38 17.08 16.40 -3.58
CA ARG A 38 16.29 16.75 -2.38
C ARG A 38 16.29 15.61 -1.37
N ASN A 39 15.98 15.92 -0.12
CA ASN A 39 15.89 14.95 0.98
C ASN A 39 14.84 13.86 0.68
N PRO A 40 15.19 12.56 0.70
CA PRO A 40 14.30 11.45 0.36
C PRO A 40 13.17 11.22 1.36
N PHE A 41 13.26 11.84 2.54
CA PHE A 41 12.30 11.73 3.64
C PHE A 41 11.57 13.05 3.90
N SER A 42 11.75 14.06 3.05
CA SER A 42 11.09 15.36 3.20
C SER A 42 10.56 15.83 1.86
N GLU A 43 9.41 15.27 1.49
CA GLU A 43 8.64 15.71 0.33
C GLU A 43 8.02 17.09 0.61
N ILE A 44 8.57 18.11 -0.03
CA ILE A 44 8.20 19.51 0.18
C ILE A 44 7.01 19.85 -0.71
N GLU A 45 5.92 20.28 -0.09
CA GLU A 45 4.74 20.77 -0.81
C GLU A 45 4.42 22.23 -0.48
N SER A 46 4.01 22.51 0.76
CA SER A 46 3.79 23.86 1.32
C SER A 46 4.70 24.06 2.53
N GLY A 47 6.00 23.83 2.33
CA GLY A 47 6.98 23.71 3.41
C GLY A 47 7.18 22.27 3.89
N HIS A 48 7.90 22.10 5.00
CA HIS A 48 8.32 20.79 5.53
C HIS A 48 7.33 20.15 6.50
N HIS A 49 6.37 20.91 7.02
CA HIS A 49 5.41 20.43 8.02
C HIS A 49 4.07 20.01 7.40
N TYR A 50 3.97 20.10 6.09
CA TYR A 50 2.72 19.85 5.41
C TYR A 50 2.61 18.37 5.03
N CYS A 51 1.78 17.63 5.77
CA CYS A 51 1.79 16.16 5.76
C CYS A 51 1.06 15.50 4.58
N ARG A 52 0.64 16.24 3.55
CA ARG A 52 -0.16 15.67 2.44
C ARG A 52 0.57 14.55 1.71
N ALA A 53 1.91 14.57 1.70
CA ALA A 53 2.73 13.51 1.13
C ALA A 53 2.55 12.13 1.81
N MET A 54 1.98 12.09 3.02
CA MET A 54 1.56 10.83 3.67
C MET A 54 0.43 10.10 2.91
N ALA A 55 -0.20 10.74 1.92
CA ALA A 55 -1.07 10.06 0.95
C ALA A 55 -0.36 8.90 0.23
N SER A 56 0.97 8.89 0.20
CA SER A 56 1.79 7.74 -0.23
C SER A 56 1.44 6.42 0.47
N TRP A 57 0.90 6.46 1.70
CA TRP A 57 0.39 5.26 2.37
C TRP A 57 -0.70 4.55 1.57
N GLY A 58 -1.54 5.30 0.86
CA GLY A 58 -2.59 4.74 0.02
C GLY A 58 -2.04 3.85 -1.10
N VAL A 59 -0.80 4.09 -1.55
CA VAL A 59 -0.15 3.25 -2.60
C VAL A 59 0.03 1.83 -2.08
N LEU A 60 0.43 1.68 -0.81
CA LEU A 60 0.58 0.38 -0.17
C LEU A 60 -0.75 -0.39 -0.14
N ASN A 61 -1.82 0.30 0.30
CA ASN A 61 -3.16 -0.29 0.36
C ASN A 61 -3.69 -0.66 -1.02
N ALA A 62 -3.45 0.19 -2.03
CA ALA A 62 -3.89 -0.05 -3.39
C ALA A 62 -3.15 -1.23 -4.03
N LEU A 63 -1.84 -1.33 -3.84
CA LEU A 63 -1.03 -2.46 -4.33
C LEU A 63 -1.42 -3.78 -3.66
N LEU A 64 -1.75 -3.76 -2.37
CA LEU A 64 -2.26 -4.93 -1.65
C LEU A 64 -3.70 -5.31 -2.04
N GLY A 65 -4.45 -4.39 -2.65
CA GLY A 65 -5.90 -4.47 -2.74
C GLY A 65 -6.54 -4.71 -1.37
N LEU A 66 -5.97 -4.08 -0.33
CA LEU A 66 -6.42 -4.27 1.05
C LEU A 66 -7.80 -3.65 1.23
N GLN A 67 -8.78 -4.47 1.63
CA GLN A 67 -10.09 -3.98 2.09
C GLN A 67 -10.31 -4.44 3.53
N SER A 68 -10.69 -3.49 4.38
CA SER A 68 -10.87 -3.72 5.81
C SER A 68 -12.13 -3.01 6.26
N ASP A 69 -13.13 -3.79 6.68
CA ASP A 69 -14.35 -3.30 7.33
C ASP A 69 -14.43 -3.94 8.71
N MET A 70 -13.91 -3.25 9.72
CA MET A 70 -13.89 -3.76 11.09
C MET A 70 -15.25 -3.67 11.79
N TYR A 71 -16.21 -2.92 11.22
CA TYR A 71 -17.58 -2.92 11.73
C TYR A 71 -18.29 -4.21 11.34
N ARG A 72 -18.06 -4.70 10.11
CA ARG A 72 -18.54 -6.00 9.63
C ARG A 72 -17.62 -7.17 9.98
N GLY A 73 -16.41 -6.87 10.47
CA GLY A 73 -15.40 -7.88 10.79
C GLY A 73 -14.85 -8.58 9.56
N THR A 74 -14.63 -7.87 8.45
CA THR A 74 -14.10 -8.46 7.21
C THR A 74 -12.76 -7.85 6.81
N LEU A 75 -11.84 -8.69 6.34
CA LEU A 75 -10.52 -8.32 5.83
C LEU A 75 -10.27 -9.08 4.53
N SER A 76 -9.77 -8.43 3.48
CA SER A 76 -9.41 -9.11 2.23
C SER A 76 -8.18 -8.50 1.58
N PHE A 77 -7.50 -9.32 0.78
CA PHE A 77 -6.29 -8.95 0.05
C PHE A 77 -6.43 -9.37 -1.40
N HIS A 78 -6.40 -8.40 -2.29
CA HIS A 78 -6.48 -8.58 -3.74
C HIS A 78 -5.34 -7.86 -4.44
N PRO A 79 -4.09 -8.37 -4.34
CA PRO A 79 -2.95 -7.65 -4.87
C PRO A 79 -3.08 -7.25 -6.33
N ALA A 80 -2.75 -5.99 -6.61
CA ALA A 80 -2.80 -5.41 -7.95
C ALA A 80 -1.61 -5.84 -8.83
N ILE A 81 -0.59 -6.45 -8.22
CA ILE A 81 0.60 -6.96 -8.90
C ILE A 81 0.58 -8.49 -8.92
N GLU A 82 1.02 -9.06 -10.03
CA GLU A 82 1.18 -10.51 -10.18
C GLU A 82 2.47 -11.01 -9.52
N GLY A 83 2.47 -12.30 -9.15
CA GLY A 83 3.63 -12.97 -8.61
C GLY A 83 3.74 -12.88 -7.09
N GLU A 84 4.93 -13.22 -6.58
CA GLU A 84 5.19 -13.25 -5.14
C GLU A 84 5.28 -11.83 -4.58
N MET A 85 4.67 -11.61 -3.42
CA MET A 85 4.81 -10.35 -2.70
C MET A 85 4.78 -10.54 -1.20
N SER A 86 5.33 -9.56 -0.50
CA SER A 86 5.25 -9.44 0.95
C SER A 86 5.12 -7.98 1.32
N SER A 87 4.19 -7.65 2.21
CA SER A 87 3.94 -6.28 2.63
C SER A 87 3.33 -6.22 4.02
N PHE A 88 3.57 -5.10 4.69
CA PHE A 88 2.90 -4.75 5.93
C PHE A 88 1.40 -4.50 5.69
N PHE A 89 0.56 -4.92 6.63
CA PHE A 89 -0.85 -4.54 6.68
C PHE A 89 -1.26 -4.11 8.09
N ILE A 90 -2.31 -3.30 8.17
CA ILE A 90 -2.98 -2.95 9.42
C ILE A 90 -4.48 -2.80 9.14
N CYS A 91 -5.31 -3.40 10.00
CA CYS A 91 -6.77 -3.32 9.90
C CYS A 91 -7.42 -2.61 11.10
N GLY A 92 -6.63 -2.15 12.08
CA GLY A 92 -7.11 -1.46 13.28
C GLY A 92 -7.26 -2.36 14.50
N LYS A 93 -7.61 -3.65 14.33
CA LYS A 93 -7.54 -4.66 15.42
C LYS A 93 -6.21 -5.40 15.49
N ALA A 94 -5.53 -5.53 14.36
CA ALA A 94 -4.23 -6.18 14.25
C ALA A 94 -3.37 -5.53 13.16
N TRP A 95 -2.08 -5.80 13.21
CA TRP A 95 -1.12 -5.54 12.15
C TRP A 95 -0.11 -6.68 12.02
N GLY A 96 0.49 -6.78 10.84
CA GLY A 96 1.38 -7.87 10.53
C GLY A 96 1.89 -7.84 9.10
N ILE A 97 2.27 -9.01 8.60
CA ILE A 97 2.79 -9.21 7.24
C ILE A 97 1.80 -10.06 6.45
N TYR A 98 1.31 -9.52 5.34
CA TYR A 98 0.70 -10.30 4.28
C TYR A 98 1.78 -10.75 3.32
N SER A 99 1.73 -12.01 2.88
CA SER A 99 2.57 -12.49 1.80
C SER A 99 1.80 -13.45 0.90
N GLN A 100 2.18 -13.49 -0.38
CA GLN A 100 1.75 -14.53 -1.29
C GLN A 100 2.95 -15.07 -2.06
N LYS A 101 3.00 -16.39 -2.24
CA LYS A 101 4.11 -17.09 -2.92
C LYS A 101 3.58 -18.23 -3.77
N GLU A 102 4.33 -18.58 -4.80
CA GLU A 102 3.97 -19.72 -5.63
C GLU A 102 4.50 -21.01 -5.01
N GLU A 103 3.59 -21.90 -4.59
CA GLU A 103 3.91 -23.20 -4.04
C GLU A 103 3.21 -24.29 -4.85
N ASN A 104 3.99 -25.20 -5.45
CA ASN A 104 3.48 -26.30 -6.28
C ASN A 104 2.53 -25.85 -7.42
N GLY A 105 2.82 -24.70 -8.05
CA GLY A 105 2.01 -24.16 -9.14
C GLY A 105 0.70 -23.48 -8.70
N LYS A 106 0.54 -23.20 -7.40
CA LYS A 106 -0.59 -22.44 -6.85
C LYS A 106 -0.08 -21.26 -6.04
N MET A 107 -0.78 -20.13 -6.15
CA MET A 107 -0.49 -18.98 -5.30
C MET A 107 -1.06 -19.21 -3.89
N CYS A 108 -0.20 -19.33 -2.90
CA CYS A 108 -0.56 -19.48 -1.49
C CYS A 108 -0.46 -18.13 -0.79
N LYS A 109 -1.54 -17.72 -0.09
CA LYS A 109 -1.57 -16.50 0.72
C LYS A 109 -1.27 -16.85 2.18
N HIS A 110 -0.47 -16.03 2.85
CA HIS A 110 -0.10 -16.17 4.25
C HIS A 110 -0.19 -14.83 4.97
N ILE A 111 -0.73 -14.86 6.20
CA ILE A 111 -0.86 -13.70 7.07
C ILE A 111 -0.15 -14.03 8.37
N ASP A 112 0.92 -13.31 8.66
CA ASP A 112 1.63 -13.37 9.93
C ASP A 112 1.21 -12.17 10.80
N VAL A 113 0.47 -12.44 11.88
CA VAL A 113 -0.01 -11.41 12.80
C VAL A 113 1.08 -11.13 13.83
N LEU A 114 1.66 -9.93 13.75
CA LEU A 114 2.74 -9.51 14.66
C LEU A 114 2.21 -8.86 15.93
N TYR A 115 1.01 -8.27 15.89
CA TYR A 115 0.34 -7.70 17.06
C TYR A 115 -1.16 -7.60 16.86
N GLY A 116 -1.91 -7.74 17.95
CA GLY A 116 -3.38 -7.75 17.94
C GLY A 116 -3.95 -9.14 17.68
N THR A 117 -5.20 -9.22 17.24
CA THR A 117 -5.87 -10.48 16.91
C THR A 117 -6.84 -10.31 15.73
N LEU A 118 -7.03 -11.40 14.99
CA LEU A 118 -8.01 -11.55 13.92
C LEU A 118 -9.09 -12.58 14.26
N ASP A 119 -9.20 -13.03 15.52
CA ASP A 119 -10.11 -14.12 15.93
C ASP A 119 -11.59 -13.86 15.59
N ASP A 120 -12.01 -12.59 15.60
CA ASP A 120 -13.36 -12.15 15.26
C ASP A 120 -13.46 -11.49 13.88
N ILE A 121 -12.42 -11.65 13.04
CA ILE A 121 -12.33 -11.11 11.68
C ILE A 121 -12.40 -12.26 10.67
N HIS A 122 -13.36 -12.19 9.77
CA HIS A 122 -13.44 -13.05 8.61
C HIS A 122 -12.48 -12.54 7.51
N VAL A 123 -11.36 -13.27 7.34
CA VAL A 123 -10.45 -13.04 6.23
C VAL A 123 -11.03 -13.70 4.98
N GLN A 124 -11.41 -12.88 3.99
CA GLN A 124 -11.94 -13.34 2.71
C GLN A 124 -10.80 -13.73 1.78
N GLU A 125 -11.01 -14.80 1.00
CA GLU A 125 -10.07 -15.28 -0.01
C GLU A 125 -9.85 -14.28 -1.15
#